data_AF-A0A1G2CV61-F1
#
_entry.id   AF-A0A1G2CV61-F1
#
_cell.length_a   1.000
_cell.length_b   1.000
_cell.length_c   1.000
_cell.angle_alpha   90.00
_cell.angle_beta   90.00
_cell.angle_gamma   90.00
#
_symmetry.space_group_name_H-M   'P 1'
#
loop_
_entity.id
_entity.type
_entity.pdbx_description
1 polymer ?
#
loop_
_entity_poly.entity_id
_entity_poly.type
_entity_poly.pdbx_seq_one_letter_code
_entity_poly.pdbx_strand_id
1 'polypeptide(L)'
;MLNIFFPSVAEAAAPPIPASVLTFVGNISTYILNPIIALLFALATVYFIYGVVAYIWNPDNAEMRDKGRLGMIWGIIGMFIMVAVFGIMRFLISSIGGDMTLMNYV
;
A
#
# COMPACT_ATOMS: atom_id res chain seq x y z
N MET A 1 -7.60 36.63 -9.57
CA MET A 1 -7.06 36.46 -10.94
C MET A 1 -7.55 35.12 -11.45
N LEU A 2 -8.10 35.06 -12.66
CA LEU A 2 -8.69 33.85 -13.23
C LEU A 2 -7.58 32.85 -13.58
N ASN A 3 -7.56 31.67 -12.95
CA ASN A 3 -6.51 30.67 -13.16
C ASN A 3 -6.81 29.84 -14.42
N ILE A 4 -6.49 30.40 -15.58
CA ILE A 4 -6.77 29.88 -16.93
C ILE A 4 -6.05 28.56 -17.29
N PHE A 5 -5.20 28.01 -16.41
CA PHE A 5 -4.49 26.75 -16.63
C PHE A 5 -5.22 25.51 -16.08
N PHE A 6 -6.33 25.70 -15.36
CA PHE A 6 -7.22 24.61 -15.00
C PHE A 6 -8.62 24.98 -15.51
N PRO A 7 -9.25 24.18 -16.39
CA PRO A 7 -10.67 24.35 -16.61
C PRO A 7 -11.34 24.23 -15.24
N SER A 8 -12.00 25.30 -14.80
CA SER A 8 -13.03 25.20 -13.77
C SER A 8 -14.12 24.32 -14.39
N VAL A 9 -13.98 23.01 -14.22
CA VAL A 9 -15.12 22.10 -14.33
C VAL A 9 -16.16 22.69 -13.40
N ALA A 10 -17.17 23.31 -14.00
CA ALA A 10 -18.39 23.63 -13.31
C ALA A 10 -18.80 22.34 -12.60
N GLU A 11 -18.90 22.41 -11.27
CA GLU A 11 -19.36 21.30 -10.44
C GLU A 11 -20.80 20.97 -10.84
N ALA A 12 -20.97 20.12 -11.85
CA ALA A 12 -21.89 19.04 -11.67
C ALA A 12 -21.22 18.17 -10.61
N ALA A 13 -21.43 18.49 -9.33
CA ALA A 13 -21.04 17.62 -8.23
C ALA A 13 -21.50 16.22 -8.64
N ALA A 14 -20.55 15.32 -8.88
CA ALA A 14 -20.89 13.93 -9.16
C ALA A 14 -21.83 13.51 -8.03
N PRO A 15 -22.99 12.88 -8.34
CA PRO A 15 -23.95 12.54 -7.31
C PRO A 15 -23.20 11.80 -6.19
N PRO A 16 -23.42 12.18 -4.92
CA PRO A 16 -22.68 11.60 -3.81
C PRO A 16 -22.76 10.08 -3.91
N ILE A 17 -21.62 9.42 -3.74
CA ILE A 17 -21.56 7.95 -3.80
C ILE A 17 -22.60 7.41 -2.82
N PRO A 18 -23.49 6.49 -3.25
CA PRO A 18 -24.54 5.98 -2.38
C PRO A 18 -23.95 5.41 -1.09
N ALA A 19 -24.52 5.76 0.06
CA ALA A 19 -24.02 5.35 1.37
C ALA A 19 -23.92 3.82 1.52
N SER A 20 -24.78 3.06 0.83
CA SER A 20 -24.74 1.59 0.79
C SER A 20 -23.46 1.06 0.16
N VAL A 21 -22.96 1.71 -0.90
CA VAL A 21 -21.71 1.32 -1.59
C VAL A 21 -20.51 1.62 -0.69
N LEU A 22 -20.46 2.81 -0.08
CA LEU A 22 -19.40 3.18 0.86
C LEU A 22 -19.35 2.24 2.07
N THR A 23 -20.52 1.88 2.61
CA THR A 23 -20.60 0.94 3.74
C THR A 23 -20.13 -0.46 3.33
N PHE A 24 -20.53 -0.94 2.14
CA PHE A 24 -20.10 -2.25 1.63
C PHE A 24 -18.59 -2.32 1.41
N VAL A 25 -18.03 -1.34 0.69
CA VAL A 25 -16.57 -1.25 0.45
C VAL A 25 -15.81 -1.07 1.75
N GLY A 26 -16.31 -0.23 2.66
CA GLY A 26 -15.68 -0.01 3.97
C GLY A 26 -15.67 -1.24 4.86
N ASN A 27 -16.73 -2.06 4.83
CA ASN A 27 -16.76 -3.33 5.53
C ASN A 27 -15.73 -4.32 4.96
N ILE A 28 -15.62 -4.42 3.62
CA ILE A 28 -14.60 -5.26 2.99
C ILE A 28 -13.20 -4.79 3.38
N SER A 29 -12.94 -3.48 3.30
CA SER A 29 -11.64 -2.92 3.65
C SER A 29 -11.29 -3.19 5.11
N THR A 30 -12.21 -2.89 6.03
CA THR A 30 -11.97 -3.01 7.47
C THR A 30 -11.84 -4.45 7.95
N TYR A 31 -12.70 -5.35 7.48
CA TYR A 31 -12.77 -6.72 8.03
C TYR A 31 -12.00 -7.75 7.21
N ILE A 32 -11.62 -7.44 5.96
CA ILE A 32 -10.95 -8.38 5.07
C ILE A 32 -9.57 -7.83 4.67
N LEU A 33 -9.52 -6.65 4.05
CA LEU A 33 -8.25 -6.15 3.51
C LEU A 33 -7.26 -5.76 4.61
N ASN A 34 -7.67 -4.97 5.61
CA ASN A 34 -6.78 -4.50 6.67
C ASN A 34 -6.13 -5.66 7.46
N PRO A 35 -6.89 -6.71 7.89
CA PRO A 35 -6.29 -7.89 8.51
C PRO A 35 -5.32 -8.63 7.60
N ILE A 36 -5.65 -8.77 6.31
CA ILE A 36 -4.77 -9.45 5.34
C ILE A 36 -3.48 -8.65 5.11
N ILE A 37 -3.58 -7.32 4.94
CA ILE A 37 -2.42 -6.44 4.77
C ILE A 37 -1.53 -6.53 6.01
N ALA A 38 -2.10 -6.46 7.21
CA ALA A 38 -1.37 -6.60 8.46
C ALA A 38 -0.66 -7.96 8.58
N LEU A 39 -1.35 -9.04 8.19
CA LEU A 39 -0.78 -10.39 8.20
C LEU A 39 0.36 -10.53 7.18
N LEU A 40 0.18 -10.02 5.95
CA LEU A 40 1.20 -10.05 4.92
C LEU A 40 2.41 -9.19 5.31
N PHE A 41 2.21 -8.05 5.95
CA PHE A 41 3.29 -7.21 6.47
C PHE A 41 4.07 -7.92 7.58
N ALA A 42 3.39 -8.61 8.49
CA ALA A 42 4.03 -9.43 9.51
C ALA A 42 4.85 -10.56 8.87
N LEU A 43 4.31 -11.26 7.88
CA LEU A 43 5.03 -12.30 7.15
C LEU A 43 6.26 -11.76 6.41
N ALA A 44 6.13 -10.62 5.72
CA ALA A 44 7.25 -9.96 5.06
C ALA A 44 8.36 -9.56 6.06
N THR A 45 7.98 -9.08 7.24
CA THR A 45 8.91 -8.74 8.32
C THR A 45 9.63 -9.98 8.85
N VAL A 46 8.90 -11.08 9.08
CA VAL A 46 9.50 -12.35 9.54
C VAL A 46 10.47 -12.88 8.48
N TYR A 47 10.09 -12.85 7.21
CA TYR A 47 10.94 -13.30 6.11
C TYR A 47 12.20 -12.42 5.96
N PHE A 48 12.05 -11.10 6.14
CA PHE A 48 13.17 -10.17 6.19
C PHE A 48 14.14 -10.52 7.33
N ILE A 49 13.64 -10.72 8.56
CA ILE A 49 14.46 -11.10 9.72
C ILE A 49 15.16 -12.43 9.48
N TYR A 50 14.45 -13.43 8.93
CA TYR A 50 15.06 -14.70 8.55
C TYR A 50 16.23 -14.52 7.57
N GLY A 51 16.07 -13.64 6.57
CA GLY A 51 17.14 -13.26 5.65
C GLY A 51 18.35 -12.64 6.35
N VAL A 52 18.13 -11.71 7.29
CA VAL A 52 19.18 -11.09 8.10
C VAL A 52 19.94 -12.14 8.92
N VAL A 53 19.21 -13.00 9.64
CA VAL A 53 19.80 -14.05 10.48
C VAL A 53 20.62 -15.03 9.63
N ALA A 54 20.08 -15.49 8.50
CA ALA A 54 20.79 -16.39 7.59
C ALA A 54 22.08 -15.76 7.02
N TYR A 55 22.06 -14.46 6.74
CA TYR A 55 23.21 -13.72 6.24
C TYR A 55 24.33 -13.55 7.28
N ILE A 56 23.98 -13.33 8.56
CA ILE A 56 24.94 -13.07 9.64
C ILE A 56 25.52 -14.37 10.22
N TRP A 57 24.71 -15.41 10.41
CA TRP A 57 25.11 -16.60 11.18
C TRP A 57 26.02 -17.56 10.40
N ASN A 58 26.07 -17.46 9.07
CA ASN A 58 26.86 -18.35 8.21
C ASN A 58 27.90 -17.58 7.38
N PRO A 59 28.90 -16.94 8.01
CA PRO A 59 29.85 -16.07 7.32
C PRO A 59 30.68 -16.81 6.24
N ASP A 60 31.00 -18.08 6.48
CA ASP A 60 31.87 -18.88 5.60
C ASP A 60 31.09 -19.64 4.51
N ASN A 61 29.75 -19.67 4.58
CA ASN A 61 28.92 -20.38 3.61
C ASN A 61 28.32 -19.39 2.60
N ALA A 62 28.95 -19.29 1.43
CA ALA A 62 28.52 -18.39 0.36
C ALA A 62 27.06 -18.63 -0.08
N GLU A 63 26.61 -19.89 -0.14
CA GLU A 63 25.24 -20.23 -0.56
C GLU A 63 24.21 -19.73 0.45
N MET A 64 24.47 -19.89 1.75
CA MET A 64 23.58 -19.42 2.80
C MET A 64 23.54 -17.89 2.88
N ARG A 65 24.65 -17.22 2.58
CA ARG A 65 24.70 -15.75 2.49
C ARG A 65 23.91 -15.23 1.30
N ASP A 66 24.00 -15.88 0.14
CA ASP A 66 23.21 -15.49 -1.03
C ASP A 66 21.71 -15.68 -0.77
N LYS A 67 21.31 -16.79 -0.16
CA LYS A 67 19.93 -17.01 0.28
C LYS A 67 19.45 -15.96 1.29
N GLY A 68 20.28 -15.63 2.28
CA GLY A 68 19.98 -14.58 3.26
C GLY A 68 19.82 -13.20 2.62
N ARG A 69 20.70 -12.85 1.67
CA ARG A 69 20.62 -11.61 0.88
C ARG A 69 19.34 -11.52 0.09
N LEU A 70 18.97 -12.58 -0.63
CA LEU A 70 17.71 -12.65 -1.36
C LEU A 70 16.53 -12.51 -0.41
N GLY A 71 16.58 -13.18 0.75
CA GLY A 71 15.55 -13.08 1.80
C GLY A 71 15.31 -11.64 2.26
N MET A 72 16.40 -10.90 2.54
CA MET A 72 16.32 -9.48 2.91
C MET A 72 15.70 -8.63 1.80
N ILE A 73 16.14 -8.82 0.54
CA ILE A 73 15.64 -8.05 -0.60
C ILE A 73 14.14 -8.29 -0.81
N TRP A 74 13.70 -9.55 -0.82
CA TRP A 74 12.30 -9.90 -1.00
C TRP A 74 11.42 -9.37 0.15
N GLY A 75 11.92 -9.41 1.39
CA GLY A 75 11.23 -8.80 2.53
C GLY A 75 11.05 -7.29 2.38
N ILE A 76 12.12 -6.58 1.97
CA ILE A 76 12.06 -5.13 1.72
C ILE A 76 11.10 -4.79 0.57
N ILE A 77 11.16 -5.52 -0.54
CA ILE A 77 10.27 -5.32 -1.68
C ILE A 77 8.81 -5.49 -1.24
N GLY A 78 8.51 -6.53 -0.46
CA GLY A 78 7.17 -6.76 0.08
C GLY A 78 6.66 -5.57 0.92
N MET A 79 7.49 -5.09 1.85
CA MET A 79 7.15 -3.92 2.68
C MET A 79 7.01 -2.64 1.84
N PHE A 80 7.89 -2.44 0.85
CA PHE A 80 7.86 -1.28 -0.03
C PHE A 80 6.56 -1.21 -0.83
N ILE A 81 6.09 -2.33 -1.40
CA ILE A 81 4.83 -2.37 -2.14
C ILE A 81 3.65 -1.95 -1.26
N MET A 82 3.59 -2.44 -0.01
CA MET A 82 2.53 -2.08 0.93
C MET A 82 2.47 -0.58 1.20
N VAL A 83 3.63 0.06 1.40
CA VAL A 83 3.71 1.52 1.61
C VAL A 83 3.40 2.28 0.32
N ALA A 84 3.87 1.77 -0.83
CA ALA A 84 3.68 2.40 -2.13
C ALA A 84 2.20 2.49 -2.52
N VAL A 85 1.37 1.49 -2.19
CA VAL A 85 -0.07 1.50 -2.48
C VAL A 85 -0.75 2.72 -1.88
N PHE A 86 -0.48 3.07 -0.61
CA PHE A 86 -1.07 4.28 0.01
C PHE A 86 -0.68 5.56 -0.73
N GLY A 87 0.57 5.66 -1.17
CA GLY A 87 1.06 6.81 -1.95
C GLY A 87 0.42 6.90 -3.33
N ILE A 88 0.34 5.77 -4.03
CA ILE A 88 -0.25 5.67 -5.38
C ILE A 88 -1.74 6.01 -5.32
N MET A 89 -2.50 5.41 -4.39
CA MET A 89 -3.94 5.66 -4.27
C MET A 89 -4.24 7.12 -3.95
N ARG A 90 -3.48 7.72 -3.03
CA ARG A 90 -3.60 9.14 -2.71
C ARG A 90 -3.33 10.02 -3.93
N PHE A 91 -2.26 9.72 -4.67
CA PHE A 91 -1.91 10.44 -5.87
C PHE A 91 -3.02 10.34 -6.92
N LEU A 92 -3.55 9.14 -7.18
CA LEU A 92 -4.62 8.92 -8.15
C LEU A 92 -5.89 9.68 -7.78
N ILE A 93 -6.36 9.57 -6.53
CA ILE A 93 -7.57 10.27 -6.06
C ILE A 93 -7.40 11.79 -6.21
N SER A 94 -6.26 12.33 -5.78
CA SER A 94 -5.98 13.77 -5.90
C SER A 94 -5.84 14.24 -7.35
N SER A 95 -5.31 13.40 -8.24
CA SER A 95 -5.04 13.77 -9.64
C SER A 95 -6.33 13.90 -10.45
N ILE A 96 -7.37 13.16 -10.10
CA ILE A 96 -8.69 13.22 -10.76
C ILE A 96 -9.69 14.13 -10.04
N GLY A 97 -9.27 14.81 -8.96
CA GLY A 97 -10.16 15.67 -8.15
C GLY A 97 -11.19 14.90 -7.31
N GLY A 98 -10.90 13.65 -6.95
CA GLY A 98 -11.79 12.83 -6.12
C GLY A 98 -11.79 13.23 -4.64
N ASP A 99 -12.82 12.79 -3.91
CA ASP A 99 -12.91 13.00 -2.47
C ASP A 99 -11.83 12.22 -1.71
N MET A 100 -10.98 12.95 -0.98
CA MET A 100 -9.90 12.37 -0.18
C MET A 100 -10.40 11.52 0.98
N THR A 101 -11.67 11.63 1.38
CA THR A 101 -12.31 10.75 2.37
C THR A 101 -12.27 9.28 1.93
N LEU A 102 -12.15 9.02 0.62
CA LEU A 102 -12.02 7.67 0.07
C LEU A 102 -10.75 6.95 0.53
N MET A 103 -9.73 7.68 0.99
CA MET A 103 -8.51 7.10 1.55
C MET A 103 -8.77 6.30 2.84
N ASN A 104 -9.89 6.51 3.54
CA ASN A 104 -10.25 5.71 4.72
C ASN A 104 -10.64 4.26 4.35
N TYR A 105 -10.79 3.96 3.07
CA TYR A 105 -11.15 2.63 2.56
C TYR A 105 -9.99 1.93 1.83
N VAL A 106 -8.83 2.57 1.76
CA VAL A 106 -7.59 2.05 1.18
C VAL A 106 -6.73 1.46 2.28
#